data_AF-A0A100VIT5-F1
#
_entry.id   AF-A0A100VIT5-F1
#
_cell.length_a   1.000
_cell.length_b   1.000
_cell.length_c   1.000
_cell.angle_alpha   90.00
_cell.angle_beta   90.00
_cell.angle_gamma   90.00
#
_symmetry.space_group_name_H-M   'P 1'
#
loop_
_entity.id
_entity.type
_entity.pdbx_description
1 polymer ?
#
loop_
_entity_poly.entity_id
_entity_poly.type
_entity_poly.pdbx_seq_one_letter_code
_entity_poly.pdbx_strand_id
1 'polypeptide(L)'
;MSYCCGASMVGTKGTLKHYRTQVHNVPLLFCPVCHRVEVHYKVENEYEILAEYAHGDGASEIDFQDYVTEDEDAIFENCINRESEDAMVIVQRQIDMALDLLRLAKETKDEKWESELKRRLAVMSQRRLKIQHNKTGL
;
A
#
# COMPACT_ATOMS: atom_id res chain seq x y z
N MET A 1 0.45 8.46 -7.47
CA MET A 1 -0.98 8.06 -7.41
C MET A 1 -1.10 6.70 -6.72
N SER A 2 -2.15 6.47 -5.92
CA SER A 2 -2.32 5.31 -5.02
C SER A 2 -2.94 4.05 -5.67
N TYR A 3 -2.69 3.80 -6.97
CA TYR A 3 -3.33 2.71 -7.71
C TYR A 3 -2.31 1.75 -8.32
N CYS A 4 -2.56 0.45 -8.19
CA CYS A 4 -1.73 -0.61 -8.79
C CYS A 4 -2.54 -1.90 -9.00
N CYS A 5 -2.30 -2.59 -10.12
CA CYS A 5 -3.05 -3.79 -10.54
C CYS A 5 -4.57 -3.55 -10.52
N GLY A 6 -5.01 -2.50 -11.22
CA GLY A 6 -6.41 -2.17 -11.42
C GLY A 6 -7.16 -1.52 -10.24
N ALA A 7 -6.59 -1.40 -9.03
CA ALA A 7 -7.30 -0.84 -7.89
C ALA A 7 -6.37 -0.15 -6.87
N SER A 8 -6.96 0.41 -5.81
CA SER A 8 -6.23 1.10 -4.73
C SER A 8 -5.19 0.20 -4.04
N MET A 9 -4.10 0.82 -3.61
CA MET A 9 -3.06 0.22 -2.78
C MET A 9 -3.42 0.31 -1.29
N VAL A 10 -2.72 -0.43 -0.44
CA VAL A 10 -2.88 -0.44 1.02
C VAL A 10 -1.86 0.52 1.64
N GLY A 11 -2.30 1.38 2.56
CA GLY A 11 -1.39 2.25 3.32
C GLY A 11 -0.65 1.47 4.41
N THR A 12 0.65 1.69 4.55
CA THR A 12 1.48 1.07 5.60
C THR A 12 2.61 2.01 6.02
N LYS A 13 3.26 1.71 7.15
CA LYS A 13 4.54 2.31 7.55
C LYS A 13 5.64 1.27 7.43
N GLY A 14 6.78 1.66 6.90
CA GLY A 14 7.91 0.75 6.73
C GLY A 14 9.26 1.41 6.92
N THR A 15 10.30 0.60 6.84
CA THR A 15 11.69 1.07 6.81
C THR A 15 12.21 1.00 5.39
N LEU A 16 12.73 2.12 4.88
CA LEU A 16 13.43 2.17 3.60
C LEU A 16 14.92 2.40 3.81
N LYS A 17 15.73 1.78 2.96
CA LYS A 17 17.18 1.96 2.97
C LYS A 17 17.58 2.89 1.82
N HIS A 18 18.24 3.98 2.16
CA HIS A 18 18.83 4.91 1.21
C HIS A 18 20.36 4.91 1.41
N TYR A 19 21.10 4.34 0.46
CA TYR A 19 22.52 4.00 0.59
C TYR A 19 22.86 3.19 1.85
N ARG A 20 23.41 3.85 2.88
CA ARG A 20 23.78 3.26 4.18
C ARG A 20 22.85 3.69 5.32
N THR A 21 21.93 4.60 5.04
CA THR A 21 20.97 5.16 5.99
C THR A 21 19.67 4.35 5.94
N GLN A 22 19.17 3.95 7.10
CA GLN A 22 17.84 3.39 7.26
C GLN A 22 16.89 4.47 7.74
N VAL A 23 15.76 4.61 7.05
CA VAL A 23 14.71 5.58 7.37
C VAL A 23 13.51 4.78 7.84
N HIS A 24 13.19 4.89 9.12
CA HIS A 24 12.08 4.17 9.76
C HIS A 24 10.76 4.94 9.63
N ASN A 25 9.64 4.26 9.84
CA ASN A 25 8.28 4.82 9.88
C ASN A 25 7.88 5.65 8.65
N VAL A 26 8.47 5.37 7.48
CA VAL A 26 8.12 6.02 6.22
C VAL A 26 6.69 5.60 5.84
N PRO A 27 5.78 6.52 5.53
CA PRO A 27 4.48 6.20 4.95
C PRO A 27 4.65 5.64 3.54
N LEU A 28 4.14 4.43 3.33
CA LEU A 28 4.26 3.66 2.09
C LEU A 28 2.88 3.25 1.56
N LEU A 29 2.85 3.00 0.26
CA LEU A 29 1.76 2.34 -0.45
C LEU A 29 2.23 0.94 -0.85
N PHE A 30 1.44 -0.07 -0.53
CA PHE A 30 1.70 -1.47 -0.85
C PHE A 30 0.62 -2.07 -1.74
N CYS A 31 1.02 -2.69 -2.86
CA CYS A 31 0.08 -3.44 -3.70
C CYS A 31 -0.03 -4.90 -3.22
N PRO A 32 -1.21 -5.37 -2.78
CA PRO A 32 -1.38 -6.75 -2.33
C PRO A 32 -1.36 -7.79 -3.47
N VAL A 33 -1.21 -7.36 -4.73
CA VAL A 33 -1.19 -8.28 -5.88
C VAL A 33 0.23 -8.53 -6.35
N CYS A 34 0.96 -7.47 -6.69
CA CYS A 34 2.33 -7.55 -7.21
C CYS A 34 3.42 -7.27 -6.17
N HIS A 35 3.04 -6.87 -4.94
CA HIS A 35 3.95 -6.49 -3.86
C HIS A 35 4.81 -5.27 -4.15
N ARG A 36 4.41 -4.43 -5.12
CA ARG A 36 5.05 -3.13 -5.33
C ARG A 36 4.86 -2.27 -4.08
N VAL A 37 5.95 -1.65 -3.65
CA VAL A 37 6.02 -0.72 -2.52
C VAL A 37 6.51 0.61 -3.06
N GLU A 38 5.84 1.69 -2.69
CA GLU A 38 6.16 3.07 -3.07
C GLU A 38 6.05 3.97 -1.86
N VAL A 39 6.84 5.04 -1.79
CA VAL A 39 6.62 6.10 -0.80
C VAL A 39 5.29 6.78 -1.08
N HIS A 40 4.54 7.11 -0.03
CA HIS A 40 3.28 7.79 -0.20
C HIS A 40 3.50 9.19 -0.79
N TYR A 41 2.80 9.52 -1.88
CA TYR A 41 3.02 10.74 -2.68
C TYR A 41 2.93 12.05 -1.87
N LYS A 42 2.18 12.07 -0.76
CA LYS A 42 2.07 13.25 0.12
C LYS A 42 3.37 13.58 0.86
N VAL A 43 4.25 12.59 1.04
CA VAL A 43 5.50 12.72 1.81
C VAL A 43 6.74 12.32 1.00
N GLU A 44 6.57 12.12 -0.32
CA GLU A 44 7.64 11.65 -1.20
C GLU A 44 8.79 12.65 -1.27
N ASN A 45 8.48 13.94 -1.40
CA ASN A 45 9.49 15.00 -1.45
C ASN A 45 10.23 15.12 -0.12
N GLU A 46 9.51 15.12 1.00
CA GLU A 46 10.05 15.20 2.35
C GLU A 46 10.97 14.02 2.64
N TYR A 47 10.56 12.82 2.21
CA TYR A 47 11.38 11.61 2.30
C TYR A 47 12.68 11.73 1.49
N GLU A 48 12.59 12.12 0.21
CA GLU A 48 13.77 12.24 -0.65
C GLU A 48 14.78 13.24 -0.07
N ILE A 49 14.29 14.41 0.36
CA ILE A 49 15.12 15.46 0.95
C ILE A 49 15.80 14.95 2.23
N LEU A 50 15.03 14.38 3.16
CA LEU A 50 15.57 13.93 4.44
C LEU A 50 16.57 12.78 4.26
N ALA A 51 16.29 11.84 3.36
CA ALA A 51 17.17 10.70 3.10
C ALA A 51 18.53 11.14 2.55
N GLU A 52 18.55 12.11 1.63
CA GLU A 52 19.79 12.67 1.07
C GLU A 52 20.58 13.47 2.12
N TYR A 53 19.92 14.30 2.95
CA TYR A 53 20.60 15.02 4.04
C TYR A 53 21.20 14.06 5.08
N ALA A 54 20.42 13.09 5.55
CA ALA A 54 20.88 12.12 6.52
C ALA A 54 22.04 11.27 5.98
N HIS A 55 22.03 10.97 4.68
CA HIS A 55 23.17 10.33 4.04
C HIS A 55 24.41 11.23 4.03
N GLY A 56 24.26 12.51 3.64
CA GLY A 56 25.34 13.50 3.63
C GLY A 56 25.98 13.71 5.00
N ASP A 57 25.16 13.67 6.06
CA ASP A 57 25.60 13.81 7.46
C ASP A 57 26.16 12.50 8.05
N GLY A 58 26.10 11.39 7.30
CA GLY A 58 26.59 10.08 7.73
C GLY A 58 25.71 9.39 8.77
N ALA A 59 24.46 9.80 8.93
CA ALA A 59 23.51 9.16 9.83
C ALA A 59 23.18 7.74 9.33
N SER A 60 23.28 6.76 10.23
CA SER A 60 22.99 5.35 9.90
C SER A 60 21.50 5.02 9.98
N GLU A 61 20.78 5.67 10.89
CA GLU A 61 19.36 5.43 11.16
C GLU A 61 18.67 6.75 11.50
N ILE A 62 17.48 6.96 10.96
CA ILE A 62 16.61 8.10 11.27
C ILE A 62 15.16 7.63 11.35
N ASP A 63 14.35 8.31 12.16
CA ASP A 63 12.91 8.10 12.20
C ASP A 63 12.21 9.19 11.38
N PHE A 64 11.47 8.82 10.33
CA PHE A 64 10.79 9.78 9.49
C PHE A 64 9.70 10.55 10.24
N GLN A 65 9.10 9.92 11.26
CA GLN A 65 7.99 10.52 12.01
C GLN A 65 8.41 11.77 12.80
N ASP A 66 9.70 11.90 13.12
CA ASP A 66 10.25 13.09 13.80
C ASP A 66 10.30 14.34 12.89
N TYR A 67 10.14 14.16 11.57
CA TYR A 67 10.31 15.23 10.57
C TYR A 67 9.04 15.55 9.78
N VAL A 68 7.96 14.77 9.97
CA VAL A 68 6.68 14.99 9.28
C VAL A 68 5.70 15.70 10.20
N THR A 69 5.17 16.82 9.74
CA THR A 69 4.11 17.55 10.46
C THR A 69 2.70 17.13 10.05
N GLU A 70 2.56 16.47 8.90
CA GLU A 70 1.26 15.96 8.45
C GLU A 70 0.79 14.80 9.32
N ASP A 71 -0.50 14.83 9.66
CA ASP A 71 -1.13 13.78 10.43
C ASP A 71 -1.27 12.49 9.60
N GLU A 72 -1.08 11.34 10.25
CA GLU A 72 -1.13 10.03 9.60
C GLU A 72 -2.50 9.75 8.98
N ASP A 73 -3.59 10.19 9.64
CA ASP A 73 -4.92 10.01 9.08
C ASP A 73 -5.12 10.81 7.79
N ALA A 74 -4.57 12.03 7.76
CA ALA A 74 -4.56 12.86 6.58
C ALA A 74 -3.71 12.25 5.45
N ILE A 75 -2.57 11.64 5.76
CA ILE A 75 -1.70 11.00 4.76
C ILE A 75 -2.46 9.88 4.05
N PHE A 76 -3.09 8.98 4.82
CA PHE A 76 -3.74 7.78 4.29
C PHE A 76 -5.24 7.94 4.00
N GLU A 77 -5.78 9.16 3.97
CA GLU A 77 -7.23 9.42 3.77
C GLU A 77 -7.79 8.76 2.49
N ASN A 78 -6.96 8.65 1.45
CA ASN A 78 -7.34 8.09 0.14
C ASN A 78 -7.07 6.59 0.02
N CYS A 79 -6.57 5.95 1.09
CA CYS A 79 -6.35 4.51 1.13
C CYS A 79 -7.60 3.82 1.68
N ILE A 80 -8.11 2.83 0.95
CA ILE A 80 -9.28 2.05 1.39
C ILE A 80 -8.96 1.17 2.59
N ASN A 81 -7.70 0.75 2.71
CA ASN A 81 -7.23 -0.04 3.82
C ASN A 81 -5.88 0.47 4.31
N ARG A 82 -5.65 0.28 5.60
CA ARG A 82 -4.32 0.35 6.23
C ARG A 82 -3.90 -1.01 6.76
N GLU A 83 -2.59 -1.26 6.83
CA GLU A 83 -2.05 -2.52 7.34
C GLU A 83 -2.40 -2.78 8.82
N SER A 84 -2.74 -1.74 9.59
CA SER A 84 -3.20 -1.88 10.98
C SER A 84 -4.55 -2.59 11.14
N GLU A 85 -5.30 -2.80 10.05
CA GLU A 85 -6.58 -3.52 10.06
C GLU A 85 -6.39 -5.05 10.08
N ASP A 86 -7.41 -5.80 10.53
CA ASP A 86 -7.39 -7.28 10.46
C ASP A 86 -7.22 -7.73 9.00
N ALA A 87 -6.34 -8.71 8.77
CA ALA A 87 -6.01 -9.18 7.42
C ALA A 87 -7.23 -9.67 6.63
N MET A 88 -8.24 -10.26 7.29
CA MET A 88 -9.49 -10.66 6.64
C MET A 88 -10.30 -9.44 6.21
N VAL A 89 -10.35 -8.39 7.03
CA VAL A 89 -11.03 -7.12 6.71
C VAL A 89 -10.37 -6.44 5.51
N ILE A 90 -9.03 -6.39 5.47
CA ILE A 90 -8.28 -5.85 4.32
C ILE A 90 -8.65 -6.65 3.06
N VAL A 91 -8.56 -7.97 3.12
CA VAL A 91 -8.84 -8.82 1.96
C VAL A 91 -10.28 -8.67 1.48
N GLN A 92 -11.25 -8.60 2.39
CA GLN A 92 -12.67 -8.40 2.04
C GLN A 92 -12.89 -7.06 1.34
N ARG A 93 -12.44 -5.95 1.94
CA ARG A 93 -12.60 -4.60 1.36
C ARG A 93 -11.93 -4.47 -0.01
N GLN A 94 -10.75 -5.07 -0.19
CA GLN A 94 -10.06 -5.08 -1.48
C GLN A 94 -10.80 -5.92 -2.54
N ILE A 95 -11.50 -7.00 -2.15
CA ILE A 95 -12.36 -7.77 -3.05
C ILE A 95 -13.58 -6.94 -3.44
N ASP A 96 -14.28 -6.36 -2.47
CA ASP A 96 -15.51 -5.60 -2.70
C ASP A 96 -15.24 -4.41 -3.63
N MET A 97 -14.21 -3.61 -3.35
CA MET A 97 -13.78 -2.52 -4.23
C MET A 97 -13.45 -3.01 -5.65
N ALA A 98 -12.70 -4.12 -5.78
CA ALA A 98 -12.32 -4.63 -7.10
C ALA A 98 -13.54 -5.15 -7.89
N LEU A 99 -14.57 -5.66 -7.22
CA LEU A 99 -15.84 -6.03 -7.86
C LEU A 99 -16.62 -4.80 -8.33
N ASP A 100 -16.66 -3.73 -7.54
CA ASP A 100 -17.32 -2.48 -7.93
C ASP A 100 -16.61 -1.82 -9.12
N LEU A 101 -15.28 -1.74 -9.08
CA LEU A 101 -14.48 -1.23 -10.21
C LEU A 101 -14.61 -2.11 -11.45
N LEU A 102 -14.79 -3.43 -11.31
CA LEU A 102 -14.97 -4.33 -12.45
C LEU A 102 -16.29 -4.07 -13.16
N ARG A 103 -17.33 -3.64 -12.44
CA ARG A 103 -18.59 -3.21 -13.07
C ARG A 103 -18.35 -1.98 -13.94
N LEU A 104 -17.67 -0.97 -13.40
CA LEU A 104 -17.33 0.25 -14.15
C LEU A 104 -16.45 -0.05 -15.36
N ALA A 105 -15.41 -0.88 -15.23
CA ALA A 105 -14.54 -1.26 -16.33
C ALA A 105 -15.30 -1.95 -17.48
N LYS A 106 -16.30 -2.78 -17.15
CA LYS A 106 -17.18 -3.41 -18.15
C LYS A 106 -18.11 -2.43 -18.83
N GLU A 107 -18.66 -1.48 -18.08
CA GLU A 107 -19.54 -0.44 -18.62
C GLU A 107 -18.78 0.49 -19.58
N THR A 108 -17.52 0.82 -19.26
CA THR A 108 -16.65 1.62 -20.12
C THR A 108 -15.95 0.80 -21.21
N LYS A 109 -16.11 -0.53 -21.22
CA LYS A 109 -15.45 -1.48 -22.13
C LYS A 109 -13.92 -1.40 -22.10
N ASP A 110 -13.34 -1.11 -20.94
CA ASP A 110 -11.90 -1.10 -20.74
C ASP A 110 -11.39 -2.53 -20.46
N GLU A 111 -11.07 -3.26 -21.53
CA GLU A 111 -10.63 -4.66 -21.44
C GLU A 111 -9.31 -4.83 -20.66
N LYS A 112 -8.41 -3.83 -20.73
CA LYS A 112 -7.15 -3.88 -19.99
C LYS A 112 -7.43 -3.78 -18.50
N TRP A 113 -8.24 -2.81 -18.10
CA TRP A 113 -8.59 -2.62 -16.70
C TRP A 113 -9.39 -3.81 -16.15
N GLU A 114 -10.32 -4.35 -16.94
CA GLU A 114 -11.02 -5.59 -16.61
C GLU A 114 -10.06 -6.75 -16.32
N SER A 115 -9.04 -6.93 -17.16
CA SER A 115 -8.04 -8.00 -17.00
C SER A 115 -7.24 -7.84 -15.71
N GLU A 116 -6.79 -6.62 -15.42
CA GLU A 116 -6.08 -6.30 -14.18
C GLU A 116 -6.94 -6.57 -12.93
N LEU A 117 -8.21 -6.17 -12.96
CA LEU A 117 -9.17 -6.40 -11.88
C LEU A 117 -9.49 -7.88 -11.67
N LYS A 118 -9.67 -8.65 -12.75
CA LYS A 118 -9.86 -10.12 -12.69
C LYS A 118 -8.64 -10.80 -12.06
N ARG A 119 -7.43 -10.40 -12.44
CA ARG A 119 -6.19 -10.90 -11.81
C ARG A 119 -6.14 -10.57 -10.33
N ARG A 120 -6.45 -9.33 -9.95
CA ARG A 120 -6.51 -8.89 -8.55
C ARG A 120 -7.52 -9.73 -7.75
N LEU A 121 -8.73 -9.89 -8.25
CA LEU A 121 -9.78 -10.70 -7.60
C LEU A 121 -9.35 -12.15 -7.39
N ALA A 122 -8.67 -12.77 -8.36
CA ALA A 122 -8.15 -14.11 -8.22
C ALA A 122 -7.12 -14.23 -7.07
N VAL A 123 -6.15 -13.32 -7.02
CA VAL A 123 -5.13 -13.29 -5.95
C VAL A 123 -5.76 -13.05 -4.58
N MET A 124 -6.67 -12.08 -4.47
CA MET A 124 -7.31 -11.74 -3.20
C MET A 124 -8.24 -12.85 -2.72
N SER A 125 -8.95 -13.52 -3.63
CA SER A 125 -9.79 -14.67 -3.30
C SER A 125 -8.96 -15.85 -2.76
N GLN A 126 -7.79 -16.11 -3.36
CA GLN A 126 -6.85 -17.12 -2.84
C GLN A 126 -6.31 -16.76 -1.46
N ARG A 127 -5.96 -15.48 -1.24
CA ARG A 127 -5.54 -14.98 0.09
C ARG A 127 -6.63 -15.17 1.14
N ARG A 128 -7.88 -14.86 0.79
CA ARG A 128 -9.04 -15.05 1.68
C ARG A 128 -9.15 -16.49 2.16
N LEU A 129 -9.06 -17.46 1.23
CA LEU A 129 -9.12 -18.88 1.56
C LEU A 129 -7.98 -19.31 2.50
N LYS A 130 -6.75 -18.82 2.27
CA LYS A 130 -5.61 -19.10 3.15
C LYS A 130 -5.83 -18.57 4.57
N ILE A 131 -6.33 -17.34 4.71
CA ILE A 131 -6.63 -16.75 6.02
C ILE A 131 -7.74 -17.54 6.72
N GLN A 132 -8.79 -17.93 6.00
CA GLN A 132 -9.88 -18.73 6.57
C GLN A 132 -9.37 -20.09 7.06
N HIS A 133 -8.57 -20.79 6.26
CA HIS A 133 -7.98 -22.06 6.66
C HIS A 133 -7.14 -21.94 7.93
N ASN A 134 -6.31 -20.90 8.02
CA ASN A 134 -5.49 -20.63 9.20
C ASN A 134 -6.32 -20.24 10.44
N LYS A 135 -7.50 -19.62 10.27
CA LYS A 135 -8.42 -19.30 11.38
C LYS A 135 -9.24 -20.52 11.84
N THR A 136 -9.48 -21.50 10.95
CA THR A 136 -10.22 -22.75 11.27
C THR A 136 -9.33 -23.90 11.75
N GLY A 137 -8.01 -23.75 11.67
CA GLY A 137 -7.05 -24.73 12.18
C GLY A 137 -6.95 -24.71 13.70
N LEU A 138 -7.73 -25.59 14.34
CA LEU A 138 -7.21 -26.48 15.38
C LEU A 138 -6.03 -27.29 14.83
#